data_AF-A0A3S1B3E6-F1
#
_entry.id   AF-A0A3S1B3E6-F1
#
_cell.length_a   1.000
_cell.length_b   1.000
_cell.length_c   1.000
_cell.angle_alpha   90.00
_cell.angle_beta   90.00
_cell.angle_gamma   90.00
#
_symmetry.space_group_name_H-M   'P 1'
#
loop_
_entity.id
_entity.type
_entity.pdbx_description
1 polymer ?
#
loop_
_entity_poly.entity_id
_entity_poly.type
_entity_poly.pdbx_seq_one_letter_code
_entity_poly.pdbx_strand_id
1 'polypeptide(L)'
;MKNVKKSTDLIYYKIYKNNVSGSDYWNWAYKLLETGIESNQLYMLASMNESENEFKYQDYFQRTLNDLNINKPEFEECARIFVGELCLEILNNSRNLFDVVKDIFKVSVELEHPLYLSNGSS
;
A
#
# COMPACT_ATOMS: atom_id res chain seq x y z
N MET A 1 13.08 -6.35 8.38
CA MET A 1 11.64 -6.57 8.67
C MET A 1 10.81 -5.29 8.82
N LYS A 2 11.21 -4.25 9.58
CA LYS A 2 10.39 -3.01 9.72
C LYS A 2 10.01 -2.34 8.40
N ASN A 3 10.95 -2.24 7.45
CA ASN A 3 10.70 -1.63 6.14
C ASN A 3 9.73 -2.44 5.27
N VAL A 4 9.79 -3.77 5.37
CA VAL A 4 8.93 -4.72 4.65
C VAL A 4 7.51 -4.64 5.16
N LYS A 5 7.34 -4.56 6.48
CA LYS A 5 6.03 -4.34 7.08
C LYS A 5 5.42 -3.02 6.59
N LYS A 6 6.19 -1.93 6.68
CA LYS A 6 5.74 -0.60 6.23
C LYS A 6 5.32 -0.60 4.76
N SER A 7 6.12 -1.17 3.86
CA SER A 7 5.79 -1.21 2.43
C SER A 7 4.54 -2.05 2.16
N THR A 8 4.38 -3.19 2.86
CA THR A 8 3.18 -4.03 2.75
C THR A 8 1.93 -3.33 3.27
N ASP A 9 2.01 -2.63 4.41
CA ASP A 9 0.89 -1.87 4.98
C ASP A 9 0.41 -0.78 4.00
N LEU A 10 1.33 -0.13 3.28
CA LEU A 10 0.98 0.87 2.25
C LEU A 10 0.23 0.28 1.05
N ILE A 11 0.61 -0.92 0.61
CA ILE A 11 -0.13 -1.62 -0.47
C ILE A 11 -1.52 -2.02 0.03
N TYR A 12 -1.63 -2.57 1.24
CA TYR A 12 -2.92 -2.92 1.80
C TYR A 12 -3.83 -1.71 2.01
N TYR A 13 -3.28 -0.55 2.39
CA TYR A 13 -4.05 0.69 2.42
C TYR A 13 -4.71 0.96 1.07
N LYS A 14 -3.94 0.90 -0.04
CA LYS A 14 -4.48 1.09 -1.39
C LYS A 14 -5.51 0.02 -1.78
N ILE A 15 -5.30 -1.24 -1.38
CA ILE A 15 -6.28 -2.32 -1.57
C ILE A 15 -7.60 -1.99 -0.85
N TYR A 16 -7.55 -1.57 0.42
CA TYR A 16 -8.76 -1.17 1.16
C TYR A 16 -9.49 0.01 0.53
N LYS A 17 -8.76 0.90 -0.14
CA LYS A 17 -9.32 2.05 -0.87
C LYS A 17 -9.77 1.72 -2.30
N ASN A 18 -9.63 0.48 -2.77
CA ASN A 18 -9.86 0.07 -4.16
C ASN A 18 -9.10 0.96 -5.17
N ASN A 19 -7.88 1.35 -4.85
CA ASN A 19 -7.03 2.24 -5.65
C ASN A 19 -5.58 1.74 -5.71
N VAL A 20 -5.41 0.42 -5.72
CA VAL A 20 -4.12 -0.21 -6.00
C VAL A 20 -3.96 -0.35 -7.51
N SER A 21 -2.72 -0.42 -7.99
CA SER A 21 -2.40 -0.59 -9.40
C SER A 21 -1.25 -1.59 -9.57
N GLY A 22 -1.04 -2.08 -10.79
CA GLY A 22 0.08 -2.98 -11.10
C GLY A 22 1.44 -2.37 -10.72
N SER A 23 1.63 -1.08 -10.95
CA SER A 23 2.87 -0.37 -10.60
C SER A 23 3.09 -0.27 -9.09
N ASP A 24 2.04 -0.29 -8.27
CA ASP A 24 2.16 -0.33 -6.81
C ASP A 24 2.75 -1.66 -6.34
N TYR A 25 2.22 -2.77 -6.84
CA TYR A 25 2.75 -4.09 -6.55
C TYR A 25 4.20 -4.22 -7.04
N TRP A 26 4.48 -3.77 -8.26
CA TRP A 26 5.83 -3.77 -8.82
C TRP A 26 6.80 -2.98 -7.93
N ASN A 27 6.48 -1.73 -7.59
CA ASN A 27 7.31 -0.90 -6.71
C ASN A 27 7.51 -1.54 -5.32
N TRP A 28 6.49 -2.19 -4.79
CA TRP A 28 6.60 -2.95 -3.55
C TRP A 28 7.60 -4.10 -3.67
N ALA A 29 7.56 -4.87 -4.76
CA ALA A 29 8.50 -5.97 -4.95
C ALA A 29 9.95 -5.50 -5.04
N TYR A 30 10.22 -4.43 -5.78
CA TYR A 30 11.57 -3.85 -5.85
C TYR A 30 12.06 -3.41 -4.48
N LYS A 31 11.23 -2.71 -3.70
CA LYS A 31 11.58 -2.32 -2.33
C LYS A 31 11.89 -3.51 -1.43
N LEU A 32 11.19 -4.64 -1.59
CA LEU A 32 11.47 -5.85 -0.82
C LEU A 32 12.81 -6.49 -1.23
N LEU A 33 13.07 -6.59 -2.54
CA LEU A 33 14.34 -7.10 -3.07
C LEU A 33 15.53 -6.24 -2.61
N GLU A 34 15.39 -4.91 -2.60
CA GLU A 34 16.41 -3.99 -2.09
C GLU A 34 16.73 -4.21 -0.60
N THR A 35 15.78 -4.75 0.18
CA THR A 35 16.01 -5.10 1.59
C THR A 35 16.66 -6.47 1.79
N GLY A 36 17.01 -7.18 0.71
CA GLY A 36 17.61 -8.51 0.73
C GLY A 36 16.62 -9.66 0.97
N ILE A 37 15.32 -9.41 0.83
CA ILE A 37 14.31 -10.48 0.85
C ILE A 37 14.23 -11.09 -0.54
N GLU A 38 14.33 -12.41 -0.61
CA GLU A 38 14.28 -13.16 -1.87
C GLU A 38 13.19 -14.23 -1.79
N SER A 39 12.40 -14.35 -2.85
CA SER A 39 11.38 -15.39 -3.03
C SER A 39 11.15 -15.55 -4.53
N ASN A 40 10.89 -16.79 -4.97
CA ASN A 40 10.54 -17.04 -6.38
C ASN A 40 9.32 -16.22 -6.81
N GLN A 41 8.31 -16.09 -5.95
CA GLN A 41 7.10 -15.31 -6.26
C GLN A 41 7.40 -13.81 -6.34
N LEU A 42 8.30 -13.34 -5.48
CA LEU A 42 8.76 -11.95 -5.48
C LEU A 42 9.52 -11.59 -6.76
N TYR A 43 10.41 -12.47 -7.22
CA TYR A 43 11.11 -12.28 -8.50
C TYR A 43 10.14 -12.29 -9.69
N MET A 44 9.17 -13.20 -9.67
CA MET A 44 8.13 -13.22 -10.71
C MET A 44 7.37 -11.90 -10.74
N LEU A 45 6.95 -11.38 -9.58
CA LEU A 45 6.23 -10.12 -9.48
C LEU A 45 7.09 -8.91 -9.94
N ALA A 46 8.37 -8.87 -9.59
CA ALA A 46 9.31 -7.83 -10.03
C ALA A 46 9.62 -7.87 -11.54
N SER A 47 9.46 -9.05 -12.17
CA SER A 47 9.69 -9.26 -13.60
C SER A 47 8.48 -8.98 -14.48
N MET A 48 7.31 -8.73 -13.89
CA MET A 48 6.08 -8.46 -14.63
C MET A 48 6.19 -7.14 -15.41
N ASN A 49 5.58 -7.12 -16.59
CA ASN A 49 5.49 -5.94 -17.43
C ASN A 49 4.26 -5.09 -17.05
N GLU A 50 4.28 -3.79 -17.35
CA GLU A 50 3.16 -2.88 -17.07
C GLU A 50 1.87 -3.24 -17.83
N SER A 51 1.95 -4.03 -18.90
CA SER A 51 0.80 -4.52 -19.67
C SER A 51 0.13 -5.76 -19.06
N GLU A 52 0.69 -6.35 -18.00
CA GLU A 52 0.08 -7.47 -17.32
C GLU A 52 -1.19 -7.03 -16.58
N ASN A 53 -2.15 -7.94 -16.51
CA ASN A 53 -3.39 -7.72 -15.79
C ASN A 53 -3.13 -7.55 -14.27
N GLU A 54 -3.75 -6.55 -13.64
CA GLU A 54 -3.69 -6.27 -12.22
C GLU A 54 -4.02 -7.50 -11.33
N PHE A 55 -4.94 -8.36 -11.77
CA PHE A 55 -5.27 -9.60 -11.06
C PHE A 55 -4.07 -10.56 -10.95
N LYS A 56 -3.16 -10.57 -11.94
CA LYS A 56 -1.93 -11.36 -11.86
C LYS A 56 -0.98 -10.78 -10.82
N TYR A 57 -0.82 -9.46 -10.79
CA TYR A 57 -0.02 -8.80 -9.74
C TYR A 57 -0.56 -9.15 -8.35
N GLN A 58 -1.87 -9.10 -8.15
CA GLN A 58 -2.50 -9.44 -6.88
C GLN A 58 -2.30 -10.91 -6.48
N ASP A 59 -2.39 -11.86 -7.43
CA ASP A 59 -2.14 -13.29 -7.17
C ASP A 59 -0.70 -13.54 -6.69
N TYR A 60 0.30 -13.02 -7.40
CA TYR A 60 1.70 -13.18 -6.99
C TYR A 60 2.03 -12.42 -5.71
N PHE A 61 1.40 -11.27 -5.46
CA PHE A 61 1.51 -10.55 -4.19
C PHE A 61 1.03 -11.43 -3.03
N GLN A 62 -0.16 -12.01 -3.14
CA GLN A 62 -0.71 -12.86 -2.09
C GLN A 62 0.14 -14.12 -1.86
N ARG A 63 0.66 -14.75 -2.92
CA ARG A 63 1.58 -15.89 -2.80
C ARG A 63 2.87 -15.50 -2.10
N THR A 64 3.44 -14.34 -2.45
CA THR A 64 4.65 -13.83 -1.79
C THR A 64 4.42 -13.58 -0.30
N LEU A 65 3.27 -13.01 0.08
CA LEU A 65 2.93 -12.82 1.49
C LEU A 65 2.80 -14.15 2.24
N ASN A 66 2.18 -15.16 1.61
CA ASN A 66 2.06 -16.49 2.18
C ASN A 66 3.45 -17.14 2.37
N ASP A 67 4.33 -17.07 1.36
CA ASP A 67 5.70 -17.60 1.43
C ASP A 67 6.51 -16.94 2.56
N LEU A 68 6.31 -15.63 2.77
CA LEU A 68 6.99 -14.85 3.79
C LEU A 68 6.31 -14.90 5.16
N ASN A 69 5.21 -15.66 5.32
CA ASN A 69 4.36 -15.69 6.51
C ASN A 69 3.95 -14.30 7.01
N ILE A 70 3.64 -13.38 6.07
CA ILE A 70 3.16 -12.04 6.38
C ILE A 70 1.63 -12.08 6.41
N ASN A 71 1.07 -11.79 7.58
CA ASN A 71 -0.37 -11.71 7.76
C ASN A 71 -0.92 -10.43 7.13
N LYS A 72 -2.18 -10.50 6.68
CA LYS A 72 -2.94 -9.33 6.24
C LYS A 72 -3.09 -8.34 7.41
N PRO A 73 -2.63 -7.09 7.28
CA PRO A 73 -2.80 -6.05 8.29
C PRO A 73 -4.24 -5.50 8.29
N GLU A 74 -4.66 -4.99 9.43
CA GLU A 74 -5.95 -4.31 9.58
C GLU A 74 -5.94 -2.93 8.90
N PHE A 75 -7.11 -2.44 8.50
CA PHE A 75 -7.23 -1.13 7.85
C PHE A 75 -6.63 0.00 8.70
N GLU A 76 -6.92 0.01 10.01
CA GLU A 76 -6.43 1.03 10.93
C GLU A 76 -4.90 1.11 10.94
N GLU A 77 -4.23 -0.04 10.97
CA GLU A 77 -2.78 -0.12 10.97
C GLU A 77 -2.19 0.47 9.66
N CYS A 78 -2.80 0.11 8.53
CA CYS A 78 -2.41 0.62 7.21
C CYS A 78 -2.62 2.14 7.10
N ALA A 79 -3.76 2.64 7.56
CA ALA A 79 -4.12 4.05 7.54
C ALA A 79 -3.16 4.90 8.37
N ARG A 80 -2.75 4.43 9.56
CA ARG A 80 -1.76 5.13 10.39
C ARG A 80 -0.40 5.22 9.70
N ILE A 81 0.04 4.15 9.03
CA ILE A 81 1.28 4.16 8.25
C ILE A 81 1.19 5.14 7.08
N PHE A 82 0.06 5.17 6.37
CA PHE A 82 -0.16 6.09 5.26
C PHE A 82 -0.19 7.57 5.70
N VAL A 83 -0.83 7.90 6.82
CA VAL A 83 -0.75 9.25 7.42
C VAL A 83 0.70 9.63 7.73
N GLY A 84 1.51 8.68 8.19
CA GLY A 84 2.95 8.87 8.37
C GLY A 84 3.68 9.28 7.09
N GLU A 85 3.37 8.66 5.95
CA GLU A 85 3.93 9.05 4.64
C GLU A 85 3.51 10.46 4.23
N LEU A 86 2.23 10.82 4.43
CA LEU A 86 1.74 12.17 4.16
C LEU A 86 2.48 13.22 5.02
N CYS A 87 2.73 12.93 6.30
CA CYS A 87 3.54 13.82 7.15
C CYS A 87 4.98 13.96 6.62
N LEU A 88 5.57 12.90 6.07
CA LEU A 88 6.89 12.99 5.42
C LEU A 88 6.83 13.83 4.15
N GLU A 89 5.75 13.78 3.37
CA GLU A 89 5.56 14.67 2.20
C GLU A 89 5.55 16.15 2.59
N ILE A 90 4.94 16.50 3.74
CA ILE A 90 4.97 17.86 4.30
C ILE A 90 6.40 18.26 4.64
N LEU A 91 7.12 17.41 5.40
CA LEU A 91 8.48 17.71 5.85
C LEU A 91 9.45 17.86 4.68
N ASN A 92 9.27 17.07 3.63
CA ASN A 92 10.12 17.08 2.44
C ASN A 92 9.67 18.11 1.38
N ASN A 93 8.54 18.79 1.61
CA ASN A 93 7.91 19.70 0.64
C ASN A 93 7.74 19.06 -0.76
N SER A 94 7.43 17.75 -0.80
CA SER A 94 7.37 16.96 -2.04
C SER A 94 6.02 17.03 -2.75
N ARG A 95 4.99 17.59 -2.08
CA ARG A 95 3.65 17.79 -2.61
C ARG A 95 3.06 19.08 -2.03
N ASN A 96 2.05 19.64 -2.69
CA ASN A 96 1.33 20.82 -2.20
C ASN A 96 0.76 20.58 -0.79
N LEU A 97 1.10 21.48 0.15
CA LEU A 97 0.73 21.38 1.55
C LEU A 97 -0.78 21.23 1.78
N PHE A 98 -1.60 22.00 1.07
CA PHE A 98 -3.05 21.95 1.23
C PHE A 98 -3.63 20.60 0.80
N ASP A 99 -3.11 20.04 -0.29
CA ASP A 99 -3.52 18.73 -0.76
C ASP A 99 -3.14 17.63 0.23
N VAL A 100 -1.94 17.71 0.82
CA VAL A 100 -1.49 16.72 1.82
C VAL A 100 -2.34 16.79 3.09
N VAL A 101 -2.58 17.99 3.62
CA VAL A 101 -3.43 18.19 4.80
C VAL A 101 -4.86 17.73 4.56
N LYS A 102 -5.41 17.99 3.36
CA LYS A 102 -6.73 17.51 2.96
C LYS A 102 -6.83 15.99 2.99
N ASP A 103 -5.80 15.29 2.52
CA ASP A 103 -5.79 13.83 2.54
C ASP A 103 -5.60 13.28 3.97
N ILE A 104 -4.73 13.88 4.79
CA ILE A 104 -4.62 13.52 6.22
C ILE A 104 -5.98 13.63 6.91
N PHE A 105 -6.73 14.71 6.65
CA PHE A 105 -8.05 14.91 7.22
C PHE A 105 -9.03 13.81 6.80
N LYS A 106 -9.08 13.45 5.51
CA LYS A 106 -9.94 12.35 5.02
C LYS A 106 -9.63 11.04 5.74
N VAL A 107 -8.36 10.66 5.85
CA VAL A 107 -7.97 9.41 6.52
C VAL A 107 -8.31 9.43 8.01
N SER A 108 -8.16 10.59 8.66
CA SER A 108 -8.52 10.77 10.08
C SER A 108 -10.02 10.54 10.31
N VAL A 109 -10.88 11.09 9.43
CA VAL A 109 -12.33 10.85 9.48
C VAL A 109 -12.65 9.38 9.26
N GLU A 110 -11.99 8.70 8.32
CA GLU A 110 -12.20 7.27 8.06
C GLU A 110 -11.81 6.38 9.24
N LEU A 111 -10.76 6.75 9.98
CA LEU A 111 -10.32 6.07 11.19
C LEU A 111 -11.32 6.21 12.35
N GLU A 112 -11.91 7.39 12.53
CA GLU A 112 -12.87 7.66 13.61
C GLU A 112 -14.29 7.18 13.26
N HIS A 113 -14.61 7.11 11.97
CA HIS A 113 -15.97 6.86 11.46
C HIS A 113 -15.97 5.90 10.25
N PRO A 114 -15.59 4.62 10.42
CA PRO A 114 -15.41 3.67 9.31
C PRO A 114 -16.67 3.39 8.47
N LEU A 115 -17.87 3.70 8.98
CA LEU A 115 -19.16 3.49 8.29
C LEU A 115 -19.70 4.72 7.55
N TYR A 116 -19.10 5.91 7.68
CA TYR A 116 -19.71 7.13 7.13
C TYR A 116 -19.56 7.30 5.62
N LEU A 117 -18.75 6.47 4.95
CA LEU A 117 -18.55 6.51 3.49
C LEU A 117 -19.05 5.26 2.74
N SER A 118 -19.67 4.28 3.41
CA SER A 118 -20.32 3.16 2.70
C SER A 118 -21.59 3.58 1.93
N ASN A 119 -22.07 4.82 2.12
CA ASN A 119 -23.32 5.33 1.54
C ASN A 119 -23.10 6.51 0.55
N GLY A 120 -21.88 6.68 0.03
CA GLY A 120 -21.56 7.74 -0.94
C GLY A 120 -21.81 7.40 -2.42
N SER A 121 -22.53 6.31 -2.71
CA SER A 121 -22.96 5.94 -4.06
C SER A 121 -24.48 5.99 -4.12
N SER A 122 -25.03 7.16 -4.46
CA SER A 122 -26.41 7.34 -4.92
C SER A 122 -26.40 8.37 -6.04
#